data_AF-A0A3P7IP11-F1
#
_entry.id   AF-A0A3P7IP11-F1
#
_cell.length_a   1.000
_cell.length_b   1.000
_cell.length_c   1.000
_cell.angle_alpha   90.00
_cell.angle_beta   90.00
_cell.angle_gamma   90.00
#
_symmetry.space_group_name_H-M   'P 1'
#
loop_
_entity.id
_entity.type
_entity.pdbx_description
1 polymer ?
#
loop_
_entity_poly.entity_id
_entity_poly.type
_entity_poly.pdbx_seq_one_letter_code
_entity_poly.pdbx_strand_id
1 'polypeptide(L)'
;MGAQASKSTKESQLSHLSSEQVRRTEMELIKLTKGNVSPNSAQFEEVYQRLQPEVAAIYKAIGHDQYTLSNVLQLADDLFGDASDQSAALLKIFGSIAKAVAGIVSIYARRNHLSVNDSAALLEHLMLVAPTDESRFNKWLLRNPVIGQLILNVFSPLIFEEGDFSLCLLHPLLACIPGCAWLVSG
;
A
#
# COMPACT_ATOMS: atom_id res chain seq x y z
N MET A 1 10.48 -1.71 48.79
CA MET A 1 10.47 -2.62 47.63
C MET A 1 9.41 -2.12 46.67
N GLY A 2 9.83 -1.70 45.47
CA GLY A 2 8.98 -0.98 44.51
C GLY A 2 8.15 -1.94 43.64
N ALA A 3 6.86 -1.63 43.51
CA ALA A 3 6.03 -2.17 42.44
C ALA A 3 5.93 -1.11 41.35
N GLN A 4 6.76 -1.24 40.31
CA GLN A 4 6.47 -0.57 39.05
C GLN A 4 5.35 -1.36 38.37
N ALA A 5 4.16 -0.76 38.33
CA ALA A 5 3.09 -1.21 37.48
C ALA A 5 3.58 -1.11 36.02
N SER A 6 3.87 -2.27 35.43
CA SER A 6 4.07 -2.40 33.99
C SER A 6 2.79 -1.94 33.31
N LYS A 7 2.79 -0.69 32.83
CA LYS A 7 1.83 -0.21 31.85
C LYS A 7 2.09 -1.05 30.59
N SER A 8 1.29 -2.10 30.41
CA SER A 8 1.11 -2.75 29.12
C SER A 8 0.56 -1.70 28.17
N THR A 9 1.48 -1.01 27.49
CA THR A 9 1.17 -0.35 26.23
C THR A 9 0.65 -1.46 25.33
N LYS A 10 -0.60 -1.35 24.86
CA LYS A 10 -1.12 -2.22 23.81
C LYS A 10 -0.11 -2.18 22.66
N GLU A 11 0.75 -3.17 22.56
CA GLU A 11 1.44 -3.47 21.32
C GLU A 11 0.33 -3.70 20.30
N SER A 12 0.25 -2.85 19.30
CA SER A 12 -0.59 -3.12 18.14
C SER A 12 -0.10 -4.46 17.58
N GLN A 13 -0.87 -5.52 17.83
CA GLN A 13 -0.53 -6.85 17.37
C GLN A 13 -0.70 -6.83 15.85
N LEU A 14 0.42 -6.73 15.13
CA LEU A 14 0.47 -6.90 13.68
C LEU A 14 0.00 -8.33 13.40
N SER A 15 -1.14 -8.47 12.73
CA SER A 15 -1.83 -9.75 12.56
C SER A 15 -1.64 -10.37 11.17
N HIS A 16 -1.25 -9.55 10.20
CA HIS A 16 -1.22 -9.92 8.78
C HIS A 16 0.20 -10.00 8.23
N LEU A 17 1.14 -9.25 8.82
CA LEU A 17 2.56 -9.36 8.51
C LEU A 17 3.23 -10.54 9.23
N SER A 18 4.06 -11.28 8.50
CA SER A 18 4.92 -12.29 9.11
C SER A 18 6.02 -11.65 9.95
N SER A 19 6.50 -12.36 10.98
CA SER A 19 7.60 -11.88 11.83
C SER A 19 8.87 -11.54 11.04
N GLU A 20 9.10 -12.23 9.92
CA GLU A 20 10.24 -11.93 9.03
C GLU A 20 10.02 -10.65 8.21
N GLN A 21 8.80 -10.40 7.71
CA GLN A 21 8.47 -9.14 7.04
C GLN A 21 8.60 -7.96 7.99
N VAL A 22 8.12 -8.10 9.23
CA VAL A 22 8.30 -7.08 10.28
C VAL A 22 9.79 -6.84 10.50
N ARG A 23 10.56 -7.87 10.88
CA ARG A 23 12.00 -7.77 11.17
C ARG A 23 12.79 -7.15 10.03
N ARG A 24 12.51 -7.53 8.77
CA ARG A 24 13.15 -6.97 7.58
C ARG A 24 12.85 -5.49 7.40
N THR A 25 11.56 -5.13 7.51
CA THR A 25 11.09 -3.75 7.39
C THR A 25 11.72 -2.86 8.45
N GLU A 26 11.81 -3.36 9.69
CA GLU A 26 12.48 -2.66 10.79
C GLU A 26 13.96 -2.40 10.48
N MET A 27 14.68 -3.44 10.04
CA MET A 27 16.11 -3.37 9.75
C MET A 27 16.43 -2.42 8.59
N GLU A 28 15.68 -2.48 7.49
CA GLU A 28 15.88 -1.60 6.33
C GLU A 28 15.54 -0.14 6.66
N LEU A 29 14.46 0.11 7.40
CA LEU A 29 14.13 1.46 7.86
C LEU A 29 15.19 2.03 8.80
N ILE A 30 15.70 1.26 9.77
CA ILE A 30 16.77 1.72 10.67
C ILE A 30 18.04 2.08 9.87
N LYS A 31 18.39 1.24 8.89
CA LYS A 31 19.55 1.46 8.01
C LYS A 31 19.40 2.73 7.18
N LEU A 32 18.25 2.92 6.53
CA LEU A 32 18.00 4.06 5.64
C LEU A 32 17.84 5.37 6.41
N THR A 33 17.30 5.32 7.61
CA THR A 33 17.18 6.48 8.50
C THR A 33 18.46 6.81 9.26
N LYS A 34 19.54 6.03 9.10
CA LYS A 34 20.79 6.14 9.88
C LYS A 34 20.54 6.14 11.39
N GLY A 35 19.50 5.43 11.85
CA GLY A 35 19.08 5.40 13.25
C GLY A 35 18.19 6.58 13.70
N ASN A 36 17.75 7.45 12.79
CA ASN A 36 16.76 8.48 13.14
C ASN A 36 15.39 7.83 13.40
N VAL A 37 14.89 8.03 14.61
CA VAL A 37 13.59 7.49 15.06
C VAL A 37 12.41 8.14 14.32
N SER A 38 12.61 9.31 13.69
CA SER A 38 11.59 10.04 12.91
C SER A 38 12.19 10.71 11.66
N PRO A 39 12.36 10.00 10.54
CA PRO A 39 12.70 10.62 9.26
C PRO A 39 11.67 11.68 8.84
N ASN A 40 12.20 12.75 8.25
CA ASN A 40 11.38 13.80 7.66
C ASN A 40 10.75 13.34 6.33
N SER A 41 9.79 14.11 5.80
CA SER A 41 9.08 13.79 4.54
C SER A 41 10.04 13.49 3.37
N ALA A 42 11.15 14.22 3.26
CA ALA A 42 12.10 14.02 2.17
C ALA A 42 12.80 12.66 2.26
N GLN A 43 13.19 12.24 3.46
CA GLN A 43 13.77 10.91 3.69
C GLN A 43 12.74 9.80 3.42
N PHE A 44 11.48 9.99 3.81
CA PHE A 44 10.42 9.04 3.51
C PHE A 44 10.18 8.91 1.99
N GLU A 45 10.18 10.03 1.27
CA GLU A 45 10.07 10.06 -0.19
C GLU A 45 11.23 9.36 -0.90
N GLU A 46 12.44 9.50 -0.36
CA GLU A 46 13.63 8.81 -0.88
C GLU A 46 13.56 7.29 -0.65
N VAL A 47 13.11 6.85 0.53
CA VAL A 47 12.96 5.43 0.84
C VAL A 47 11.86 4.78 -0.01
N TYR A 48 10.73 5.47 -0.16
CA TYR A 48 9.54 4.92 -0.80
C TYR A 48 9.28 5.51 -2.21
N GLN A 49 10.34 5.75 -2.99
CA GLN A 49 10.22 6.26 -4.36
C GLN A 49 9.28 5.43 -5.25
N ARG A 50 9.18 4.12 -5.00
CA ARG A 50 8.29 3.21 -5.73
C ARG A 50 6.79 3.45 -5.43
N LEU A 51 6.43 4.18 -4.37
CA LEU A 51 5.04 4.54 -4.04
C LEU A 51 4.64 5.90 -4.64
N GLN A 52 5.50 6.50 -5.47
CA GLN A 52 5.15 7.73 -6.17
C GLN A 52 4.02 7.48 -7.19
N PRO A 53 3.11 8.45 -7.41
CA PRO A 53 3.15 9.83 -6.91
C PRO A 53 2.56 10.04 -5.50
N GLU A 54 2.00 9.02 -4.86
CA GLU A 54 1.18 9.17 -3.66
C GLU A 54 1.95 9.11 -2.33
N VAL A 55 3.30 9.12 -2.37
CA VAL A 55 4.14 9.03 -1.16
C VAL A 55 3.77 10.07 -0.11
N ALA A 56 3.49 11.30 -0.55
CA ALA A 56 3.11 12.38 0.35
C ALA A 56 1.77 12.10 1.06
N ALA A 57 0.78 11.51 0.37
CA ALA A 57 -0.50 11.14 0.98
C ALA A 57 -0.31 10.02 2.02
N ILE A 58 0.53 9.03 1.69
CA ILE A 58 0.88 7.93 2.58
C ILE A 58 1.61 8.45 3.83
N TYR A 59 2.58 9.34 3.67
CA TYR A 59 3.29 9.97 4.79
C TYR A 59 2.33 10.71 5.74
N LYS A 60 1.37 11.46 5.19
CA LYS A 60 0.33 12.15 5.97
C LYS A 60 -0.50 11.18 6.80
N ALA A 61 -0.86 10.03 6.23
CA ALA A 61 -1.66 8.99 6.89
C ALA A 61 -0.94 8.28 8.04
N ILE A 62 0.40 8.27 8.02
CA ILE A 62 1.27 7.67 9.05
C ILE A 62 1.42 8.62 10.26
N GLY A 63 1.06 9.90 10.10
CA GLY A 63 1.09 10.92 11.15
C GLY A 63 2.25 11.89 10.96
N HIS A 64 1.97 12.98 10.23
CA HIS A 64 2.87 14.05 9.76
C HIS A 64 4.03 14.45 10.69
N ASP A 65 3.83 14.41 12.02
CA ASP A 65 4.79 14.84 13.05
C ASP A 65 5.19 13.71 14.04
N GLN A 66 4.59 12.52 13.91
CA GLN A 66 4.85 11.34 14.74
C GLN A 66 5.17 10.14 13.86
N TYR A 67 5.91 10.37 12.77
CA TYR A 67 6.44 9.27 11.98
C TYR A 67 7.23 8.34 12.92
N THR A 68 6.76 7.10 13.00
CA THR A 68 7.44 6.03 13.72
C THR A 68 7.41 4.78 12.86
N LEU A 69 8.43 3.94 13.05
CA LEU A 69 8.51 2.60 12.50
C LEU A 69 7.19 1.82 12.69
N SER A 70 6.64 1.92 13.90
CA SER A 70 5.39 1.25 14.28
C SER A 70 4.19 1.72 13.45
N ASN A 71 4.12 3.01 13.10
CA ASN A 71 3.02 3.51 12.27
C ASN A 71 3.12 3.04 10.81
N VAL A 72 4.34 2.90 10.29
CA VAL A 72 4.57 2.33 8.95
C VAL A 72 4.15 0.86 8.94
N LEU A 73 4.60 0.10 9.93
CA LEU A 73 4.25 -1.32 10.08
C LEU A 73 2.75 -1.52 10.27
N GLN A 74 2.09 -0.68 11.07
CA GLN A 74 0.64 -0.75 11.23
C GLN A 74 -0.09 -0.47 9.91
N LEU A 75 0.32 0.57 9.17
CA LEU A 75 -0.31 0.88 7.89
C LEU A 75 -0.09 -0.25 6.88
N ALA A 76 1.11 -0.85 6.87
CA ALA A 76 1.37 -2.03 6.06
C ALA A 76 0.48 -3.20 6.49
N ASP A 77 0.42 -3.52 7.78
CA ASP A 77 -0.44 -4.59 8.29
C ASP A 77 -1.90 -4.42 7.88
N ASP A 78 -2.44 -3.20 7.97
CA ASP A 78 -3.80 -2.91 7.55
C ASP A 78 -3.99 -3.08 6.02
N LEU A 79 -3.01 -2.69 5.20
CA LEU A 79 -3.05 -2.82 3.72
C LEU A 79 -2.84 -4.27 3.24
N PHE A 80 -2.10 -5.08 4.00
CA PHE A 80 -1.89 -6.51 3.74
C PHE A 80 -2.94 -7.39 4.41
N GLY A 81 -3.84 -6.80 5.21
CA GLY A 81 -4.91 -7.47 5.90
C GLY A 81 -6.13 -7.77 5.05
N ASP A 82 -7.26 -7.99 5.73
CA ASP A 82 -8.51 -8.29 5.06
C ASP A 82 -9.13 -7.04 4.40
N ALA A 83 -10.23 -7.23 3.66
CA ALA A 83 -10.88 -6.12 2.97
C ALA A 83 -11.43 -5.03 3.90
N SER A 84 -11.71 -5.34 5.17
CA SER A 84 -12.11 -4.35 6.16
C SER A 84 -10.92 -3.46 6.49
N ASP A 85 -9.78 -4.05 6.82
CA ASP A 85 -8.55 -3.34 7.16
C ASP A 85 -8.03 -2.52 5.97
N GLN A 86 -8.02 -3.12 4.77
CA GLN A 86 -7.67 -2.43 3.52
C GLN A 86 -8.56 -1.22 3.26
N SER A 87 -9.87 -1.36 3.44
CA SER A 87 -10.80 -0.25 3.22
C SER A 87 -10.54 0.91 4.18
N ALA A 88 -10.28 0.62 5.45
CA ALA A 88 -9.97 1.61 6.46
C ALA A 88 -8.65 2.33 6.17
N ALA A 89 -7.61 1.57 5.82
CA ALA A 89 -6.29 2.11 5.47
C ALA A 89 -6.34 3.00 4.22
N LEU A 90 -7.03 2.55 3.16
CA LEU A 90 -7.17 3.32 1.92
C LEU A 90 -7.96 4.61 2.13
N LEU A 91 -9.04 4.57 2.92
CA LEU A 91 -9.78 5.78 3.28
C LEU A 91 -8.95 6.72 4.17
N LYS A 92 -8.12 6.18 5.06
CA LYS A 92 -7.17 6.96 5.86
C LYS A 92 -6.14 7.70 4.99
N ILE A 93 -5.62 7.04 3.95
CA ILE A 93 -4.62 7.63 3.03
C ILE A 93 -5.26 8.66 2.10
N PHE A 94 -6.35 8.30 1.44
CA PHE A 94 -6.86 9.04 0.29
C PHE A 94 -8.15 9.85 0.58
N GLY A 95 -8.81 9.58 1.70
CA GLY A 95 -10.01 10.29 2.16
C GLY A 95 -11.30 9.98 1.40
N SER A 96 -11.25 9.26 0.27
CA SER A 96 -12.43 8.78 -0.43
C SER A 96 -12.11 7.60 -1.33
N ILE A 97 -13.14 6.81 -1.68
CA ILE A 97 -13.01 5.63 -2.55
C ILE A 97 -12.44 6.04 -3.93
N ALA A 98 -12.97 7.10 -4.52
CA ALA A 98 -12.53 7.57 -5.83
C ALA A 98 -11.04 7.95 -5.82
N LYS A 99 -10.58 8.65 -4.77
CA LYS A 99 -9.17 9.01 -4.62
C LYS A 99 -8.30 7.79 -4.32
N ALA A 100 -8.80 6.83 -3.57
CA ALA A 100 -8.08 5.59 -3.30
C ALA A 100 -7.83 4.77 -4.56
N VAL A 101 -8.87 4.55 -5.37
CA VAL A 101 -8.73 3.83 -6.64
C VAL A 101 -7.82 4.60 -7.60
N ALA A 102 -7.98 5.92 -7.72
CA ALA A 102 -7.11 6.75 -8.54
C ALA A 102 -5.65 6.71 -8.08
N GLY A 103 -5.39 6.76 -6.77
CA GLY A 103 -4.05 6.68 -6.19
C GLY A 103 -3.39 5.31 -6.43
N ILE A 104 -4.13 4.21 -6.29
CA ILE A 104 -3.63 2.87 -6.60
C ILE A 104 -3.24 2.78 -8.09
N VAL A 105 -4.13 3.23 -8.99
CA VAL A 105 -3.86 3.22 -10.43
C VAL A 105 -2.70 4.15 -10.80
N SER A 106 -2.56 5.31 -10.16
CA SER A 106 -1.48 6.26 -10.45
C SER A 106 -0.11 5.69 -10.08
N ILE A 107 0.01 5.02 -8.92
CA ILE A 107 1.24 4.33 -8.51
C ILE A 107 1.53 3.16 -9.46
N TYR A 108 0.51 2.33 -9.75
CA TYR A 108 0.66 1.19 -10.65
C TYR A 108 1.09 1.61 -12.06
N ALA A 109 0.47 2.66 -12.61
CA ALA A 109 0.78 3.20 -13.92
C ALA A 109 2.20 3.74 -14.01
N ARG A 110 2.65 4.47 -12.97
CA ARG A 110 4.03 4.98 -12.92
C ARG A 110 5.05 3.85 -12.84
N ARG A 111 4.80 2.84 -12.00
CA ARG A 111 5.70 1.70 -11.82
C ARG A 111 5.83 0.82 -13.06
N ASN A 112 4.75 0.68 -13.82
CA ASN A 112 4.70 -0.19 -15.01
C ASN A 112 4.78 0.59 -16.33
N HIS A 113 5.08 1.89 -16.29
CA HIS A 113 5.17 2.76 -17.46
C HIS A 113 3.93 2.69 -18.38
N LEU A 114 2.73 2.57 -17.79
CA LEU A 114 1.48 2.55 -18.56
C LEU A 114 1.29 3.87 -19.30
N SER A 115 0.68 3.80 -20.48
CA SER A 115 0.27 5.00 -21.20
C SER A 115 -0.87 5.73 -20.46
N VAL A 116 -1.06 7.00 -20.79
CA VAL A 116 -2.19 7.80 -20.26
C VAL A 116 -3.53 7.16 -20.60
N ASN A 117 -3.64 6.55 -21.79
CA ASN A 117 -4.86 5.90 -22.24
C ASN A 117 -5.13 4.61 -21.46
N ASP A 118 -4.10 3.79 -21.24
CA ASP A 118 -4.25 2.51 -20.54
C ASP A 118 -4.55 2.70 -19.05
N SER A 119 -3.88 3.68 -18.43
CA SER A 119 -4.15 4.04 -17.04
C SER A 119 -5.55 4.64 -16.86
N ALA A 120 -6.02 5.47 -17.80
CA ALA A 120 -7.38 6.00 -17.80
C ALA A 120 -8.43 4.89 -17.98
N ALA A 121 -8.21 3.96 -18.91
CA ALA A 121 -9.10 2.82 -19.14
C ALA A 121 -9.18 1.89 -17.92
N LEU A 122 -8.04 1.63 -17.26
CA LEU A 122 -8.01 0.84 -16.02
C LEU A 122 -8.78 1.55 -14.89
N LEU A 123 -8.57 2.85 -14.73
CA LEU A 123 -9.30 3.64 -13.74
C LEU A 123 -10.80 3.64 -14.01
N GLU A 124 -11.21 3.87 -15.26
CA GLU A 124 -12.63 3.85 -15.65
C GLU A 124 -13.27 2.48 -15.39
N HIS A 125 -12.56 1.39 -15.74
CA HIS A 125 -13.03 0.03 -15.49
C HIS A 125 -13.26 -0.24 -14.00
N LEU A 126 -12.32 0.15 -13.15
CA LEU A 126 -12.44 -0.03 -11.70
C LEU A 126 -13.53 0.87 -11.11
N MET A 127 -13.65 2.10 -11.59
CA MET A 127 -14.64 3.07 -11.12
C MET A 127 -16.07 2.75 -11.56
N LEU A 128 -16.27 2.05 -12.67
CA LEU A 128 -17.59 1.65 -13.18
C LEU A 128 -18.42 0.88 -12.15
N VAL A 129 -17.74 0.05 -11.35
CA VAL A 129 -18.35 -0.82 -10.34
C VAL A 129 -18.06 -0.37 -8.90
N ALA A 130 -17.31 0.71 -8.73
CA ALA A 130 -16.93 1.21 -7.40
C ALA A 130 -18.13 1.82 -6.68
N PRO A 131 -18.33 1.52 -5.38
CA PRO A 131 -19.37 2.17 -4.60
C PRO A 131 -19.01 3.64 -4.35
N THR A 132 -20.03 4.49 -4.26
CA THR A 132 -19.90 5.88 -3.82
C THR A 132 -19.94 6.04 -2.30
N ASP A 133 -20.32 4.98 -1.58
CA ASP A 133 -20.54 4.97 -0.14
C ASP A 133 -19.47 4.10 0.54
N GLU A 134 -18.78 4.69 1.52
CA GLU A 134 -17.73 4.07 2.33
C GLU A 134 -18.22 2.80 3.02
N SER A 135 -19.49 2.74 3.43
CA SER A 135 -20.07 1.57 4.09
C SER A 135 -20.09 0.30 3.22
N ARG A 136 -19.97 0.47 1.90
CA ARG A 136 -19.94 -0.62 0.91
C ARG A 136 -18.55 -0.90 0.37
N PHE A 137 -17.53 -0.13 0.78
CA PHE A 137 -16.20 -0.22 0.21
C PHE A 137 -15.53 -1.57 0.50
N ASN A 138 -15.61 -2.04 1.75
CA ASN A 138 -15.11 -3.36 2.14
C ASN A 138 -15.75 -4.50 1.34
N LYS A 139 -17.08 -4.49 1.15
CA LYS A 139 -17.82 -5.48 0.37
C LYS A 139 -17.41 -5.47 -1.10
N TRP A 140 -17.09 -4.29 -1.63
CA TRP A 140 -16.60 -4.16 -3.00
C TRP A 140 -15.19 -4.71 -3.15
N LEU A 141 -14.27 -4.42 -2.23
CA LEU A 141 -12.92 -5.00 -2.22
C LEU A 141 -12.96 -6.53 -2.17
N LEU A 142 -13.82 -7.12 -1.32
CA LEU A 142 -14.01 -8.58 -1.26
C LEU A 142 -14.49 -9.20 -2.58
N ARG A 143 -15.29 -8.45 -3.35
CA ARG A 143 -15.89 -8.93 -4.60
C ARG A 143 -15.03 -8.63 -5.82
N ASN A 144 -13.98 -7.82 -5.67
CA ASN A 144 -13.14 -7.37 -6.75
C ASN A 144 -11.70 -7.86 -6.52
N PRO A 145 -11.34 -9.06 -7.01
CA PRO A 145 -10.00 -9.61 -6.81
C PRO A 145 -8.91 -8.79 -7.50
N VAL A 146 -9.25 -8.05 -8.56
CA VAL A 146 -8.31 -7.21 -9.32
C VAL A 146 -7.77 -6.09 -8.45
N ILE A 147 -8.67 -5.32 -7.80
CA ILE A 147 -8.23 -4.23 -6.93
C ILE A 147 -7.48 -4.75 -5.70
N GLY A 148 -7.89 -5.88 -5.12
CA GLY A 148 -7.18 -6.53 -4.01
C GLY A 148 -5.73 -6.87 -4.38
N GLN A 149 -5.51 -7.47 -5.55
CA GLN A 149 -4.16 -7.75 -6.05
C GLN A 149 -3.37 -6.48 -6.34
N LEU A 150 -4.01 -5.46 -6.91
CA LEU A 150 -3.37 -4.16 -7.15
C LEU A 150 -2.91 -3.50 -5.85
N ILE A 151 -3.72 -3.53 -4.78
CA ILE A 151 -3.34 -2.99 -3.47
C ILE A 151 -2.05 -3.67 -2.98
N LEU A 152 -2.03 -5.00 -2.93
CA LEU A 152 -0.85 -5.75 -2.45
C LEU A 152 0.39 -5.46 -3.31
N ASN A 153 0.23 -5.42 -4.64
CA ASN A 153 1.34 -5.13 -5.55
C ASN A 153 1.86 -3.69 -5.38
N VAL A 154 0.95 -2.72 -5.33
CA VAL A 154 1.26 -1.29 -5.23
C VAL A 154 1.95 -0.96 -3.92
N PHE A 155 1.48 -1.54 -2.81
CA PHE A 155 1.97 -1.25 -1.46
C PHE A 155 3.06 -2.21 -0.96
N SER A 156 3.46 -3.23 -1.72
CA SER A 156 4.63 -4.10 -1.43
C SER A 156 5.92 -3.36 -1.03
N PRO A 157 6.24 -2.16 -1.59
CA PRO A 157 7.41 -1.42 -1.16
C PRO A 157 7.39 -1.06 0.33
N LEU A 158 6.22 -0.93 0.98
CA LEU A 158 6.11 -0.61 2.41
C LEU A 158 6.85 -1.62 3.29
N ILE A 159 6.90 -2.87 2.88
CA ILE A 159 7.57 -3.97 3.58
C ILE A 159 8.87 -4.42 2.88
N PHE A 160 9.42 -3.58 2.00
CA PHE A 160 10.62 -3.86 1.21
C PHE A 160 10.54 -5.14 0.38
N GLU A 161 9.33 -5.52 -0.03
CA GLU A 161 9.14 -6.61 -0.98
C GLU A 161 9.12 -6.04 -2.40
N GLU A 162 9.92 -6.65 -3.26
CA GLU A 162 9.71 -6.53 -4.70
C GLU A 162 8.39 -7.22 -4.97
N GLY A 163 7.41 -6.46 -5.47
CA GLY A 163 6.09 -6.97 -5.78
C GLY A 163 6.15 -7.95 -6.95
N ASP A 164 6.77 -9.11 -6.74
CA ASP A 164 6.76 -10.30 -7.60
C ASP A 164 5.46 -11.09 -7.38
N PHE A 165 4.38 -10.39 -7.04
CA PHE A 165 3.04 -10.85 -7.34
C PHE A 165 2.92 -10.82 -8.86
N SER A 166 3.48 -11.85 -9.51
CA SER A 166 3.28 -12.14 -10.92
C SER A 166 1.81 -11.92 -11.22
N LEU A 167 1.52 -10.84 -11.94
CA LEU A 167 0.19 -10.47 -12.43
C LEU A 167 -0.28 -11.46 -13.50
N CYS A 168 0.25 -12.68 -13.50
CA CYS A 168 -0.17 -13.84 -14.27
C CYS A 168 -1.66 -14.17 -14.09
N LEU A 169 -2.31 -13.67 -13.02
CA LEU A 169 -3.76 -13.80 -12.81
C LEU A 169 -4.59 -12.64 -13.40
N LEU A 170 -3.99 -11.54 -13.83
CA LEU A 170 -4.66 -10.43 -14.56
C LEU A 170 -4.56 -10.58 -16.08
N HIS A 171 -3.93 -11.66 -16.55
CA HIS A 171 -3.69 -11.95 -17.96
C HIS A 171 -4.93 -11.84 -18.87
N PRO A 172 -6.17 -12.17 -18.44
CA PRO A 172 -7.34 -11.97 -19.32
C PRO A 172 -7.74 -10.51 -19.51
N LEU A 173 -7.44 -9.62 -18.55
CA LEU A 173 -7.85 -8.20 -18.60
C LEU A 173 -6.76 -7.30 -19.20
N LEU A 174 -5.48 -7.57 -18.89
CA LEU A 174 -4.35 -6.82 -19.42
C LEU A 174 -3.96 -7.24 -20.85
N ALA A 175 -4.33 -8.45 -21.30
CA ALA A 175 -4.12 -8.87 -22.70
C ALA A 175 -4.98 -8.08 -23.71
N CYS A 176 -6.00 -7.35 -23.25
CA CYS A 176 -6.78 -6.43 -24.09
C CYS A 176 -6.14 -5.03 -24.21
N ILE A 177 -5.05 -4.76 -23.49
CA ILE A 177 -4.29 -3.52 -23.60
C ILE A 177 -3.05 -3.82 -24.47
N PRO A 178 -2.94 -3.24 -25.69
CA PRO A 178 -1.82 -3.52 -26.57
C PRO A 178 -0.55 -2.86 -26.02
N GLY A 179 0.25 -3.62 -25.26
CA GLY A 179 1.53 -3.13 -24.73
C GLY A 179 2.24 -4.02 -23.71
N CYS A 180 1.54 -4.93 -23.02
CA CYS A 180 2.12 -5.72 -21.93
C CYS A 180 2.92 -6.97 -22.36
N ALA A 181 3.45 -7.01 -23.59
CA ALA A 181 4.15 -8.18 -24.14
C ALA A 181 5.66 -8.28 -23.78
N TRP A 182 6.10 -7.65 -22.69
CA TRP A 182 7.51 -7.66 -22.30
C TRP A 182 7.67 -8.06 -20.84
N LEU A 183 7.49 -9.33 -20.52
CA LEU A 183 8.08 -9.97 -19.32
C LEU A 183 7.90 -11.49 -19.34
N VAL A 184 8.33 -12.15 -20.41
CA VAL A 184 8.72 -13.57 -20.37
C VAL A 184 9.94 -13.76 -21.27
N SER A 185 11.13 -13.57 -20.72
CA SER A 185 12.38 -14.18 -21.18
C SER A 185 13.47 -13.88 -20.15
N GLY A 186 13.51 -14.71 -19.11
CA GLY A 186 14.70 -15.04 -18.33
C GLY A 186 14.88 -16.55 -18.42
#